data_AF-A0A965FIV6-F1
#
_entry.id   AF-A0A965FIV6-F1
#
_cell.length_a   1.000
_cell.length_b   1.000
_cell.length_c   1.000
_cell.angle_alpha   90.00
_cell.angle_beta   90.00
_cell.angle_gamma   90.00
#
_symmetry.space_group_name_H-M   'P 1'
#
loop_
_entity.id
_entity.type
_entity.pdbx_description
1 polymer ?
#
loop_
_entity_poly.entity_id
_entity_poly.type
_entity_poly.pdbx_seq_one_letter_code
_entity_poly.pdbx_strand_id
1 'polypeptide(L)' 'MIEIPTLETERLILRAPKFEDLEPMEVFFADPVRMKFLGGPIKRGDVWRALL' A
#
# COMPACT_ATOMS: atom_id res chain seq x y z
N MET A 1 7.26 15.08 -15.87
CA MET A 1 7.06 14.58 -14.49
C MET A 1 5.58 14.78 -14.19
N ILE A 2 4.86 13.72 -13.80
CA ILE A 2 3.45 13.85 -13.41
C ILE A 2 3.44 14.16 -11.91
N GLU A 3 2.77 15.24 -11.53
CA GLU A 3 2.54 15.58 -10.14
C GLU A 3 1.31 14.83 -9.64
N ILE A 4 1.47 14.02 -8.59
CA ILE A 4 0.34 13.33 -7.94
C ILE A 4 -0.13 14.22 -6.78
N PRO A 5 -1.38 14.71 -6.79
CA PRO A 5 -1.87 15.61 -5.76
C PRO A 5 -1.95 14.92 -4.40
N THR A 6 -1.72 15.69 -3.34
CA THR A 6 -2.02 15.27 -1.96
C THR A 6 -3.35 15.89 -1.54
N LEU A 7 -4.25 15.07 -1.00
CA LEU A 7 -5.54 15.51 -0.47
C LEU A 7 -5.53 15.41 1.04
N GLU A 8 -5.99 16.46 1.71
CA GLU A 8 -6.02 16.55 3.17
C GLU A 8 -7.45 16.74 3.69
N THR A 9 -7.73 16.11 4.82
CA THR A 9 -8.96 16.27 5.60
C THR A 9 -8.58 16.49 7.06
N GLU A 10 -9.55 16.70 7.93
CA GLU A 10 -9.30 16.86 9.37
C GLU A 10 -8.50 15.70 10.00
N ARG A 11 -8.62 14.47 9.46
CA ARG A 11 -8.03 13.27 10.08
C ARG A 11 -7.09 12.47 9.19
N LEU A 12 -7.06 12.74 7.88
CA LEU A 12 -6.37 11.89 6.91
C LEU A 12 -5.69 12.71 5.82
N ILE A 13 -4.54 12.19 5.39
CA ILE A 13 -3.77 12.63 4.23
C ILE A 13 -3.79 11.49 3.21
N LEU A 14 -4.32 11.75 2.02
CA LEU A 14 -4.19 10.86 0.87
C LEU A 14 -3.07 11.39 -0.02
N ARG A 15 -1.98 10.63 -0.10
CA ARG A 15 -0.76 10.98 -0.85
C ARG A 15 -0.33 9.84 -1.76
N ALA A 16 0.58 10.12 -2.68
CA ALA A 16 1.25 9.06 -3.43
C ALA A 16 1.96 8.05 -2.49
N PRO A 17 1.99 6.77 -2.86
CA PRO A 17 2.81 5.78 -2.17
C PRO A 17 4.29 6.16 -2.20
N LYS A 18 5.00 5.86 -1.12
CA LYS A 18 6.44 6.03 -0.98
C LYS A 18 7.09 4.70 -0.63
N PHE A 19 8.39 4.58 -0.85
CA PHE A 19 9.13 3.36 -0.49
C PHE A 19 9.06 3.05 1.02
N GLU A 20 8.94 4.09 1.85
CA GLU A 20 8.74 3.98 3.30
C GLU A 20 7.45 3.24 3.69
N ASP A 21 6.46 3.17 2.78
CA ASP A 21 5.20 2.46 3.01
C ASP A 21 5.33 0.94 2.82
N LEU A 22 6.47 0.46 2.30
CA LEU A 22 6.64 -0.95 1.93
C LEU A 22 6.44 -1.90 3.11
N GLU A 23 7.06 -1.65 4.25
CA GLU A 23 6.96 -2.53 5.42
C GLU A 23 5.51 -2.61 5.97
N PRO A 24 4.79 -1.49 6.18
CA PRO A 24 3.36 -1.54 6.50
C PRO A 24 2.51 -2.28 5.46
N MET A 25 2.82 -2.11 4.17
CA MET A 25 2.13 -2.83 3.10
C MET A 25 2.41 -4.33 3.16
N GLU A 26 3.65 -4.76 3.41
CA GLU A 26 4.00 -6.17 3.57
C GLU A 26 3.18 -6.84 4.68
N VAL A 27 2.96 -6.14 5.79
CA VAL A 27 2.10 -6.60 6.88
C VAL A 27 0.64 -6.73 6.43
N PHE A 28 0.12 -5.74 5.69
CA PHE A 28 -1.26 -5.78 5.17
C PHE A 28 -1.47 -6.92 4.17
N PHE A 29 -0.58 -7.07 3.20
CA PHE A 29 -0.68 -8.04 2.11
C PHE A 29 -0.38 -9.49 2.53
N ALA A 30 0.32 -9.69 3.65
CA ALA A 30 0.55 -11.02 4.22
C ALA A 30 -0.67 -11.55 5.02
N ASP A 31 -1.62 -10.69 5.40
CA ASP A 31 -2.77 -11.06 6.21
C ASP A 31 -3.86 -11.76 5.37
N PRO A 32 -4.15 -13.05 5.57
CA PRO A 32 -5.13 -13.79 4.80
C PRO A 32 -6.58 -13.33 5.04
N VAL A 33 -6.89 -12.75 6.21
CA VAL A 33 -8.23 -12.22 6.51
C VAL A 33 -8.47 -10.95 5.71
N ARG A 34 -7.50 -10.03 5.71
CA ARG A 34 -7.57 -8.78 4.92
C ARG A 34 -7.57 -9.07 3.42
N MET A 35 -6.78 -10.05 2.99
CA MET A 35 -6.61 -10.40 1.58
C MET A 35 -7.65 -11.36 1.02
N LYS A 36 -8.64 -11.77 1.82
CA LYS A 36 -9.68 -12.75 1.45
C LYS A 36 -10.37 -12.46 0.11
N PHE A 37 -10.51 -11.19 -0.26
CA PHE A 37 -11.19 -10.75 -1.49
C PHE A 37 -10.27 -9.97 -2.45
N LEU A 38 -8.96 -9.93 -2.16
CA LEU A 38 -7.98 -9.11 -2.89
C LEU A 38 -6.96 -9.94 -3.68
N GLY A 39 -7.18 -11.27 -3.77
CA GLY A 39 -6.30 -12.17 -4.53
C GLY A 39 -4.98 -12.51 -3.84
N GLY A 40 -4.89 -12.36 -2.52
CA GLY A 40 -3.72 -12.72 -1.71
C GLY A 40 -3.95 -13.94 -0.81
N PRO A 41 -3.07 -14.19 0.18
CA PRO A 41 -1.94 -13.35 0.62
C PRO A 41 -0.75 -13.33 -0.35
N ILE A 42 0.01 -12.24 -0.32
CA ILE A 42 1.20 -12.03 -1.19
C ILE A 42 2.47 -12.32 -0.40
N LYS A 43 3.47 -12.93 -1.05
CA LYS A 43 4.79 -13.13 -0.43
C LYS A 43 5.46 -11.77 -0.20
N ARG A 44 6.09 -11.61 0.96
CA ARG A 44 6.77 -10.36 1.36
C ARG A 44 7.62 -9.75 0.23
N GLY A 45 8.51 -10.55 -0.37
CA GLY A 45 9.40 -10.10 -1.45
C GLY A 45 8.72 -9.71 -2.77
N ASP A 46 7.41 -9.91 -2.93
CA ASP A 46 6.65 -9.52 -4.12
C ASP A 46 5.81 -8.25 -3.89
N VAL A 47 5.67 -7.78 -2.64
CA VAL A 47 4.77 -6.67 -2.27
C VAL A 47 5.21 -5.32 -2.85
N TRP A 48 6.51 -5.13 -3.09
CA TRP A 48 7.05 -3.90 -3.70
C TRP A 48 6.40 -3.56 -5.04
N ARG A 49 5.85 -4.53 -5.76
CA ARG A 49 5.14 -4.31 -7.04
C ARG A 49 3.87 -3.46 -6.90
N ALA A 50 3.32 -3.37 -5.69
CA ALA A 50 2.18 -2.49 -5.40
C ALA A 50 2.58 -1.00 -5.27
N LEU A 51 3.88 -0.68 -5.34
CA LEU A 51 4.40 0.69 -5.35
C LEU A 51 4.77 1.18 -6.77
N LEU A 52 4.61 0.34 -7.80
CA LEU A 52 4.85 0.67 -9.21
C LEU A 52 3.58 1.19 -9.88
#